data_AF-A0A920QX82-F1
#
_entry.id   AF-A0A920QX82-F1
#
_cell.length_a   1.000
_cell.length_b   1.000
_cell.length_c   1.000
_cell.angle_alpha   90.00
_cell.angle_beta   90.00
_cell.angle_gamma   90.00
#
_symmetry.space_group_name_H-M   'P 1'
#
loop_
_entity.id
_entity.type
_entity.pdbx_description
1 polymer ?
#
loop_
_entity_poly.entity_id
_entity_poly.type
_entity_poly.pdbx_seq_one_letter_code
_entity_poly.pdbx_strand_id
1 'polypeptide(L)'
;MTDSGTFQSHVYGEIEMEPDVILDFQKKIGVDIGTVLDVFTEPGTRFEEAKKELDETQKRIEEADKNKENMMLAAPVQGGDI
;
A
#
# COMPACT_ATOMS: atom_id res chain seq x y z
N MET A 1 -4.43 -0.49 14.60
CA MET A 1 -3.92 -0.97 13.31
C MET A 1 -5.06 -0.97 12.31
N THR A 2 -4.85 -0.35 11.15
CA THR A 2 -5.82 -0.32 10.02
C THR A 2 -5.23 -0.97 8.79
N ASP A 3 -6.10 -1.42 7.90
CA ASP A 3 -5.74 -1.85 6.55
C ASP A 3 -5.84 -0.67 5.58
N SER A 4 -5.06 -0.68 4.49
CA SER A 4 -5.02 0.38 3.48
C SER A 4 -6.23 0.36 2.56
N GLY A 5 -6.91 -0.79 2.44
CA GLY A 5 -8.01 -0.99 1.49
C GLY A 5 -7.59 -1.67 0.18
N THR A 6 -6.29 -1.98 -0.01
CA THR A 6 -5.76 -2.57 -1.27
C THR A 6 -6.53 -3.82 -1.68
N PHE A 7 -6.76 -4.75 -0.75
CA PHE A 7 -7.44 -6.01 -1.03
C PHE A 7 -8.92 -5.81 -1.39
N GLN A 8 -9.58 -4.87 -0.73
CA GLN A 8 -10.99 -4.56 -0.94
C GLN A 8 -11.20 -3.90 -2.31
N SER A 9 -10.29 -3.02 -2.76
CA SER A 9 -10.34 -2.48 -4.14
C SER A 9 -10.16 -3.59 -5.18
N HIS A 10 -9.20 -4.50 -4.95
CA HIS A 10 -8.99 -5.63 -5.85
C HIS A 10 -10.22 -6.55 -5.94
N VAL A 11 -10.86 -6.89 -4.81
CA VAL A 11 -11.99 -7.84 -4.77
C VAL A 11 -13.32 -7.22 -5.23
N TYR A 12 -13.56 -5.94 -4.92
CA TYR A 12 -14.86 -5.30 -5.14
C TYR A 12 -14.90 -4.34 -6.34
N GLY A 13 -13.78 -4.17 -7.06
CA GLY A 13 -13.65 -3.29 -8.23
C GLY A 13 -13.01 -1.93 -7.89
N GLU A 14 -12.60 -1.18 -8.93
CA GLU A 14 -11.80 0.06 -8.86
C GLU A 14 -12.45 1.12 -7.96
N ILE A 15 -12.14 1.04 -6.67
CA ILE A 15 -12.14 2.22 -5.81
C ILE A 15 -10.79 2.86 -6.08
N GLU A 16 -10.80 3.94 -6.86
CA GLU A 16 -9.63 4.78 -7.10
C GLU A 16 -9.19 5.33 -5.74
N MET A 17 -8.11 4.76 -5.20
CA MET A 17 -7.56 5.11 -3.90
C MET A 17 -6.18 5.71 -4.10
N GLU A 18 -6.04 6.96 -3.67
CA GLU A 18 -4.77 7.67 -3.69
C GLU A 18 -3.99 7.40 -2.40
N PRO A 19 -2.70 7.01 -2.46
CA PRO A 19 -1.90 6.67 -1.27
C PRO A 19 -1.86 7.77 -0.21
N ASP A 20 -1.81 9.03 -0.62
CA ASP A 20 -1.76 10.21 0.26
C ASP A 20 -3.09 10.42 0.98
N VAL A 21 -4.23 10.28 0.29
CA VAL A 21 -5.58 10.38 0.86
C VAL A 21 -5.78 9.32 1.94
N ILE A 22 -5.34 8.09 1.68
CA ILE A 22 -5.45 6.97 2.62
C ILE A 22 -4.55 7.17 3.85
N LEU A 23 -3.31 7.66 3.66
CA LEU A 23 -2.41 7.99 4.77
C LEU A 23 -3.00 9.11 5.65
N ASP A 24 -3.52 10.16 5.02
CA ASP A 24 -4.13 11.29 5.71
C ASP A 24 -5.40 10.89 6.47
N PHE A 25 -6.20 10.00 5.88
CA PHE A 25 -7.37 9.45 6.55
C PHE A 25 -6.96 8.69 7.81
N GLN A 26 -5.98 7.78 7.71
CA GLN A 26 -5.46 6.99 8.83
C GLN A 26 -4.92 7.88 9.97
N LYS A 27 -4.18 8.94 9.63
CA LYS A 27 -3.74 9.95 10.60
C LYS A 27 -4.91 10.65 11.30
N LYS A 28 -5.91 11.09 10.53
CA LYS A 28 -7.09 11.84 11.04
C LYS A 28 -7.93 11.02 12.02
N ILE A 29 -8.04 9.71 11.79
CA ILE A 29 -8.76 8.82 12.71
C ILE A 29 -7.89 8.35 13.89
N GLY A 30 -6.60 8.75 13.94
CA GLY A 30 -5.72 8.57 15.09
C GLY A 30 -5.25 7.14 15.32
N VAL A 31 -4.95 6.39 14.25
CA VAL A 31 -4.47 5.00 14.39
C VAL A 31 -3.02 4.96 14.86
N ASP A 32 -2.67 3.96 15.67
CA ASP A 32 -1.28 3.76 16.12
C ASP A 32 -0.36 3.25 15.00
N ILE A 33 -0.91 2.38 14.15
CA ILE A 33 -0.21 1.72 13.03
C ILE A 33 -1.09 1.84 11.79
N GLY A 34 -0.63 2.60 10.80
CA GLY A 34 -1.23 2.67 9.48
C GLY A 34 -0.61 1.65 8.52
N THR A 35 -1.31 1.33 7.44
CA THR A 35 -0.82 0.42 6.40
C THR A 35 -0.63 1.19 5.09
N VAL A 36 0.51 0.95 4.44
CA VAL A 36 0.83 1.55 3.14
C VAL A 36 -0.09 0.96 2.07
N LEU A 37 -0.59 1.81 1.18
CA LEU A 37 -1.36 1.38 0.01
C LEU A 37 -0.41 0.80 -1.05
N ASP A 38 -0.13 -0.49 -0.95
CA ASP A 38 0.71 -1.26 -1.87
C ASP A 38 0.04 -1.50 -3.23
N VAL A 39 0.84 -1.95 -4.20
CA VAL A 39 0.33 -2.48 -5.47
C VAL A 39 0.24 -3.99 -5.33
N PHE A 40 -0.96 -4.53 -5.53
CA PHE A 40 -1.18 -5.97 -5.40
C PHE A 40 -0.63 -6.70 -6.62
N THR A 41 0.41 -7.51 -6.42
CA THR A 41 0.96 -8.39 -7.46
C THR A 41 0.16 -9.69 -7.54
N GLU A 42 -0.51 -9.93 -8.66
CA GLU A 42 -1.28 -11.17 -8.85
C GLU A 42 -0.35 -12.40 -8.98
N PRO A 43 -0.75 -13.58 -8.46
CA PRO A 43 -0.05 -14.83 -8.70
C PRO A 43 0.11 -15.11 -10.20
N GLY A 44 1.29 -15.55 -10.62
CA GLY A 44 1.56 -15.78 -12.04
C GLY A 44 1.96 -14.54 -12.84
N THR A 45 2.03 -13.36 -12.22
CA THR A 45 2.57 -12.14 -12.82
C THR A 45 4.01 -12.37 -13.27
N ARG A 46 4.35 -11.94 -14.49
CA ARG A 46 5.72 -12.10 -15.02
C ARG A 46 6.70 -11.27 -14.20
N PHE A 47 7.90 -11.81 -13.98
CA PHE A 47 8.97 -11.16 -13.21
C PHE A 47 9.15 -9.67 -13.51
N GLU A 48 9.24 -9.28 -14.79
CA GLU A 48 9.43 -7.87 -15.17
C GLU A 48 8.28 -6.96 -14.79
N GLU A 49 7.05 -7.48 -14.70
CA GLU A 49 5.88 -6.70 -14.28
C GLU A 49 5.77 -6.67 -12.76
N ALA A 50 5.94 -7.82 -12.09
CA ALA A 50 5.99 -7.92 -10.64
C ALA A 50 7.08 -7.01 -10.04
N LYS A 51 8.21 -6.89 -10.74
CA LYS A 51 9.28 -5.96 -10.37
C LYS A 51 8.84 -4.49 -10.42
N LYS A 52 8.09 -4.08 -11.46
CA LYS A 52 7.58 -2.71 -11.55
C LYS A 52 6.56 -2.41 -10.45
N GLU A 53 5.67 -3.35 -10.17
CA GLU A 53 4.69 -3.24 -9.07
C GLU A 53 5.38 -3.15 -7.70
N LEU A 54 6.45 -3.93 -7.52
CA LEU A 54 7.29 -3.85 -6.33
C LEU A 54 8.02 -2.50 -6.24
N ASP A 55 8.58 -1.99 -7.33
CA ASP A 55 9.25 -0.68 -7.38
C ASP A 55 8.25 0.46 -7.02
N GLU A 56 7.01 0.39 -7.51
CA GLU A 56 5.96 1.34 -7.14
C GLU A 56 5.54 1.19 -5.67
N THR A 57 5.42 -0.04 -5.16
CA THR A 57 5.16 -0.28 -3.73
C THR A 57 6.27 0.32 -2.86
N GLN A 58 7.53 0.13 -3.23
CA GLN A 58 8.69 0.70 -2.55
C GLN A 58 8.63 2.24 -2.53
N LYS A 59 8.31 2.86 -3.67
CA LYS A 59 8.14 4.32 -3.77
C LYS A 59 7.05 4.83 -2.82
N ARG A 60 5.89 4.15 -2.76
CA ARG A 60 4.80 4.52 -1.85
C ARG A 60 5.17 4.36 -0.39
N ILE A 61 5.96 3.34 -0.03
CA ILE A 61 6.50 3.17 1.33
C ILE A 61 7.38 4.36 1.70
N GLU A 62 8.29 4.78 0.82
CA GLU A 62 9.18 5.91 1.08
C GLU A 62 8.43 7.25 1.18
N GLU A 63 7.38 7.44 0.38
CA GLU A 63 6.52 8.61 0.47
C GLU A 63 5.68 8.61 1.75
N ALA A 64 5.14 7.45 2.14
CA ALA A 64 4.40 7.32 3.39
C ALA A 64 5.29 7.56 4.61
N ASP A 65 6.52 7.02 4.62
CA ASP A 65 7.45 7.16 5.75
C ASP A 65 7.85 8.63 6.00
N LYS A 66 7.98 9.42 4.93
CA LYS A 66 8.20 10.87 5.03
C LYS A 66 7.01 11.62 5.64
N ASN A 67 5.79 11.10 5.51
CA ASN A 67 4.54 11.80 5.79
C ASN A 67 3.72 11.22 6.96
N LYS A 68 4.19 10.13 7.58
CA LYS A 68 3.47 9.39 8.65
C LYS A 68 3.46 10.09 10.01
N GLU A 69 4.29 11.11 10.21
CA GLU A 69 4.49 11.77 11.50
C GLU A 69 4.86 10.74 12.61
N ASN A 70 4.13 10.72 13.72
CA ASN A 70 4.35 9.82 14.85
C ASN A 70 3.70 8.44 14.65
N MET A 71 2.92 8.25 13.58
CA MET A 71 2.27 6.97 13.28
C MET A 71 3.33 5.94 12.86
N MET A 72 3.16 4.67 13.29
CA MET A 72 3.94 3.56 12.75
C MET A 72 3.36 3.12 11.40
N LEU A 73 4.18 2.54 10.53
CA LEU A 73 3.72 1.97 9.26
C LEU A 73 3.93 0.47 9.21
N ALA A 74 2.88 -0.24 8.80
CA ALA A 74 2.98 -1.58 8.25
C ALA A 74 3.21 -1.45 6.73
N ALA A 75 4.33 -2.01 6.27
CA ALA A 75 4.69 -2.09 4.87
C ALA A 75 4.53 -3.54 4.39
N PRO A 76 3.56 -3.83 3.50
CA PRO A 76 3.37 -5.17 2.95
C PRO A 76 4.60 -5.65 2.18
N VAL A 77 4.93 -6.94 2.32
CA VAL A 77 5.93 -7.59 1.46
C VAL A 77 5.23 -8.01 0.17
N GLN A 78 5.73 -7.53 -0.97
CA GLN A 78 5.24 -7.81 -2.32
C GLN A 78 6.33 -8.48 -3.18
N GLY A 79 5.97 -8.88 -4.41
CA GLY A 79 6.91 -9.45 -5.39
C GLY A 79 6.46 -10.74 -6.07
N GLY A 80 5.25 -11.24 -5.78
CA GLY A 80 4.68 -12.41 -6.45
C GLY A 80 5.33 -13.74 -6.05
N ASP A 81 5.05 -14.78 -6.84
CA ASP A 81 5.40 -16.18 -6.57
C ASP A 81 6.30 -16.83 -7.63
N ILE A 82 6.83 -16.04 -8.58
CA ILE A 82 7.64 -16.49 -9.73
C ILE A 82 9.09 -15.98 -9.65
#